data_AF-W1YHD4-F1
#
_entry.id   AF-W1YHD4-F1
#
_cell.length_a   1.000
_cell.length_b   1.000
_cell.length_c   1.000
_cell.angle_alpha   90.00
_cell.angle_beta   90.00
_cell.angle_gamma   90.00
#
_symmetry.space_group_name_H-M   'P 1'
#
loop_
_entity.id
_entity.type
_entity.pdbx_description
1 polymer ?
#
loop_
_entity_poly.entity_id
_entity_poly.type
_entity_poly.pdbx_seq_one_letter_code
_entity_poly.pdbx_strand_id
1 'polypeptide(L)' 'WILQWPEHTPLQDSNDNFLANIQKDGTYSVIPRSPGGEITPEGLMAVGRIAREFNLYTKITGSQRLAMFGAQKDDLPE' A
#
# COMPACT_ATOMS: atom_id res chain seq x y z
N TRP A 1 24.37 17.53 7.91
CA TRP A 1 24.58 17.66 6.46
C TRP A 1 24.19 16.33 5.85
N ILE A 2 23.05 16.08 5.21
CA ILE A 2 22.03 16.93 4.58
C ILE A 2 20.68 16.24 4.87
N LEU A 3 19.74 16.94 5.50
CA LEU A 3 18.34 16.56 5.53
C LEU A 3 17.79 16.88 4.13
N GLN A 4 17.50 15.84 3.33
CA GLN A 4 16.80 16.05 2.07
C GLN A 4 15.34 16.42 2.40
N TRP A 5 14.94 17.61 1.96
CA TRP A 5 13.56 18.05 2.02
C TRP A 5 12.67 17.12 1.17
N PRO A 6 11.42 16.88 1.58
CA PRO A 6 10.52 15.91 0.96
C PRO A 6 10.18 16.19 -0.52
N GLU A 7 10.47 17.39 -1.05
CA GLU A 7 10.24 17.72 -2.47
C GLU A 7 11.19 17.02 -3.46
N HIS A 8 12.30 16.43 -3.01
CA HIS A 8 13.29 15.84 -3.91
C HIS A 8 13.53 14.34 -3.72
N THR A 9 12.73 13.66 -2.89
CA THR A 9 12.81 12.19 -2.82
C THR A 9 12.08 11.61 -4.04
N PRO A 10 12.76 10.87 -4.93
CA PRO A 10 12.10 10.18 -6.03
C PRO A 10 10.94 9.32 -5.49
N LEU A 11 9.81 9.30 -6.21
CA LEU A 11 8.65 8.48 -5.85
C LEU A 11 9.02 7.00 -5.61
N GLN A 12 10.05 6.53 -6.31
CA GLN A 12 10.59 5.17 -6.17
C GLN A 12 11.15 4.90 -4.76
N ASP A 13 11.94 5.83 -4.22
CA ASP A 13 12.59 5.67 -2.91
C ASP A 13 11.56 5.72 -1.76
N SER A 14 10.47 6.48 -1.94
CA SER A 14 9.35 6.47 -0.99
C SER A 14 8.59 5.14 -1.01
N ASN A 15 8.43 4.53 -2.19
CA ASN A 15 7.65 3.31 -2.32
C ASN A 15 8.36 2.08 -1.74
N ASP A 16 9.69 2.02 -1.90
CA ASP A 16 10.51 0.90 -1.42
C ASP A 16 10.69 0.96 0.11
N ASN A 17 10.73 2.15 0.70
CA ASN A 17 10.86 2.33 2.16
C ASN A 17 9.57 1.95 2.92
N PHE A 18 8.39 2.30 2.39
CA PHE A 18 7.12 2.07 3.09
C PHE A 18 6.38 0.80 2.63
N LEU A 19 6.95 0.05 1.67
CA LEU A 19 6.29 -1.08 0.99
C LEU A 19 4.90 -0.72 0.46
N ALA A 20 4.69 0.56 0.12
CA ALA A 20 3.40 1.15 -0.21
C ALA A 20 3.59 2.27 -1.23
N ASN A 21 2.63 2.47 -2.14
CA ASN A 21 2.75 3.49 -3.18
C ASN A 21 2.06 4.79 -2.76
N ILE A 22 2.79 5.90 -2.72
CA ILE A 22 2.20 7.22 -2.47
C ILE A 22 1.25 7.65 -3.60
N GLN A 23 0.11 8.21 -3.24
CA GLN A 23 -0.93 8.70 -4.13
C GLN A 23 -0.87 10.23 -4.24
N LYS A 24 -1.57 10.80 -5.25
CA LYS A 24 -1.55 12.25 -5.51
C LYS A 24 -2.14 13.08 -4.37
N ASP A 25 -3.01 12.50 -3.56
CA ASP A 25 -3.65 13.14 -2.40
C ASP A 25 -2.82 12.98 -1.11
N GLY A 26 -1.61 12.41 -1.20
CA GLY A 26 -0.71 12.18 -0.06
C GLY A 26 -1.00 10.90 0.73
N THR A 27 -2.05 10.15 0.38
CA THR A 27 -2.31 8.83 0.97
C THR A 27 -1.45 7.75 0.34
N TYR A 28 -1.45 6.54 0.90
CA TYR A 28 -0.70 5.40 0.40
C TYR A 28 -1.63 4.28 -0.06
N SER A 29 -1.13 3.48 -0.99
CA SER A 29 -1.74 2.21 -1.39
C SER A 29 -0.84 1.03 -1.08
N VAL A 30 -1.41 -0.03 -0.50
CA VAL A 30 -0.73 -1.27 -0.17
C VAL A 30 -1.27 -2.36 -1.07
N ILE A 31 -0.38 -3.06 -1.77
CA ILE A 31 -0.74 -4.08 -2.76
C ILE A 31 0.07 -5.34 -2.45
N PRO A 32 -0.47 -6.29 -1.65
CA PRO A 32 0.21 -7.52 -1.34
C PRO A 32 0.60 -8.30 -2.61
N ARG A 33 1.78 -8.92 -2.54
CA ARG A 33 2.30 -9.74 -3.64
C ARG A 33 1.48 -11.03 -3.74
N SER A 34 0.90 -11.26 -4.92
CA SER A 34 0.08 -12.44 -5.22
C SER A 34 0.41 -12.89 -6.66
N PRO A 35 1.32 -13.86 -6.86
CA PRO A 35 1.70 -14.35 -8.19
C PRO A 35 0.51 -15.00 -8.86
N GLY A 36 0.21 -14.62 -10.10
CA GLY A 36 -0.94 -15.17 -10.83
C GLY A 36 -2.29 -14.95 -10.15
N GLY A 37 -2.37 -14.05 -9.16
CA GLY A 37 -3.56 -13.85 -8.33
C GLY A 37 -3.81 -14.92 -7.27
N GLU A 38 -2.81 -15.76 -6.94
CA GLU A 38 -2.94 -16.74 -5.88
C GLU A 38 -3.07 -16.09 -4.50
N ILE A 39 -4.10 -16.50 -3.76
CA ILE A 39 -4.34 -16.09 -2.38
C ILE A 39 -5.02 -17.24 -1.62
N THR A 40 -4.58 -17.50 -0.39
CA THR A 40 -5.25 -18.47 0.48
C THR A 40 -6.55 -17.89 1.05
N PRO A 41 -7.52 -18.73 1.47
CA PRO A 41 -8.70 -18.24 2.19
C PRO A 41 -8.37 -17.36 3.39
N GLU A 42 -7.35 -17.73 4.16
CA GLU A 42 -6.87 -16.98 5.32
C GLU A 42 -6.29 -15.62 4.92
N GLY A 43 -5.51 -15.57 3.84
CA GLY A 43 -4.97 -14.34 3.29
C GLY A 43 -6.08 -13.40 2.82
N LEU A 44 -7.11 -13.94 2.16
CA LEU A 44 -8.27 -13.16 1.72
C LEU A 44 -9.03 -12.55 2.90
N MET A 45 -9.26 -13.34 3.97
CA MET A 45 -9.87 -12.83 5.21
C MET A 45 -9.00 -11.77 5.89
N ALA A 46 -7.67 -11.94 5.90
CA ALA A 46 -6.74 -10.97 6.47
C ALA A 46 -6.82 -9.63 5.73
N VAL A 47 -6.80 -9.64 4.39
CA VAL A 47 -6.95 -8.43 3.58
C VAL A 47 -8.28 -7.73 3.88
N GLY A 48 -9.39 -8.47 3.94
CA GLY A 48 -10.70 -7.92 4.25
C GLY A 48 -10.77 -7.27 5.65
N ARG A 49 -10.15 -7.90 6.66
CA ARG A 49 -10.06 -7.34 8.00
C ARG A 49 -9.26 -6.04 8.02
N ILE A 50 -8.06 -6.03 7.43
CA ILE A 50 -7.17 -4.86 7.40
C ILE A 50 -7.85 -3.71 6.67
N ALA A 51 -8.42 -3.97 5.48
CA ALA A 51 -9.13 -2.96 4.73
C ALA A 51 -10.29 -2.33 5.52
N ARG A 52 -11.03 -3.13 6.30
CA ARG A 52 -12.09 -2.60 7.16
C ARG A 52 -11.56 -1.80 8.35
N GLU A 53 -10.53 -2.30 9.02
CA GLU A 53 -9.94 -1.68 10.21
C GLU A 53 -9.37 -0.29 9.90
N PHE A 54 -8.70 -0.14 8.77
CA PHE A 54 -8.10 1.11 8.31
C PHE A 54 -9.01 1.90 7.34
N ASN A 55 -10.27 1.48 7.16
CA ASN A 55 -11.23 2.12 6.26
C ASN A 55 -10.69 2.36 4.83
N LEU A 56 -10.05 1.36 4.26
CA LEU A 56 -9.36 1.42 2.97
C LEU A 56 -10.30 1.04 1.82
N TYR A 57 -10.30 1.86 0.76
CA TYR A 57 -10.93 1.47 -0.49
C TYR A 57 -10.17 0.29 -1.10
N THR A 58 -10.89 -0.78 -1.46
CA THR A 58 -10.27 -2.02 -1.97
C THR A 58 -10.77 -2.35 -3.36
N LYS A 59 -9.87 -2.72 -4.26
CA LYS A 59 -10.22 -3.23 -5.60
C LYS A 59 -9.29 -4.35 -6.04
N ILE A 60 -9.78 -5.20 -6.93
CA ILE A 60 -8.93 -6.10 -7.70
C ILE A 60 -8.32 -5.31 -8.86
N THR A 61 -7.01 -5.43 -9.06
CA THR A 61 -6.30 -4.77 -10.17
C THR A 61 -6.30 -5.63 -11.43
N GLY A 62 -5.98 -5.04 -12.59
CA GLY A 62 -5.79 -5.78 -13.85
C GLY A 62 -4.66 -6.82 -13.80
N SER A 63 -3.79 -6.77 -12.80
CA SER A 63 -2.74 -7.76 -12.52
C SER A 63 -3.13 -8.80 -11.48
N GLN A 64 -4.45 -8.96 -11.24
CA GLN A 64 -5.03 -9.96 -10.35
C GLN A 64 -4.60 -9.84 -8.88
N ARG A 65 -4.33 -8.61 -8.40
CA ARG A 65 -3.97 -8.35 -7.00
C ARG A 65 -5.08 -7.61 -6.28
N LEU A 66 -5.22 -7.86 -4.97
CA LEU A 66 -6.04 -7.03 -4.09
C LEU A 66 -5.22 -5.78 -3.73
N ALA A 67 -5.71 -4.62 -4.11
CA ALA A 67 -5.07 -3.34 -3.78
C ALA A 67 -5.95 -2.56 -2.79
N MET A 68 -5.32 -2.06 -1.74
CA MET A 68 -5.95 -1.26 -0.67
C MET A 68 -5.43 0.18 -0.75
N PHE A 69 -6.32 1.15 -0.69
CA PHE A 69 -6.02 2.58 -0.90
C PHE A 69 -6.54 3.44 0.25
N GLY A 70 -5.83 4.52 0.54
CA GLY A 70 -6.24 5.54 1.53
C GLY A 70 -5.52 5.46 2.86
N ALA A 71 -4.48 4.63 2.97
CA ALA A 71 -3.67 4.52 4.19
C ALA A 71 -2.93 5.82 4.47
N GLN A 72 -2.85 6.22 5.73
CA GLN A 72 -2.01 7.32 6.18
C GLN A 72 -0.58 6.83 6.42
N LYS A 73 0.38 7.76 6.45
CA LYS A 73 1.78 7.41 6.72
C LYS A 73 1.96 6.65 8.04
N ASP A 74 1.21 7.05 9.07
CA ASP A 74 1.30 6.45 10.42
C ASP A 74 0.64 5.06 10.49
N ASP A 75 -0.10 4.65 9.45
CA ASP A 75 -0.64 3.29 9.33
C ASP A 75 0.39 2.30 8.77
N LEU A 76 1.52 2.79 8.27
CA LEU A 76 2.54 1.98 7.59
C LEU A 76 3.61 1.50 8.58
N PRO A 77 4.24 0.34 8.30
CA PRO A 77 5.38 -0.13 9.09
C PRO A 77 6.55 0.87 9.07
N GLU A 78 7.33 0.88 10.16
CA GLU A 78 8.62 1.61 10.26
C GLU A 78 9.71 1.01 9.37
#